data_AF-A0A7Z9R4R9-F1
#
_entry.id   AF-A0A7Z9R4R9-F1
#
_cell.length_a   1.000
_cell.length_b   1.000
_cell.length_c   1.000
_cell.angle_alpha   90.00
_cell.angle_beta   90.00
_cell.angle_gamma   90.00
#
_symmetry.space_group_name_H-M   'P 1'
#
loop_
_entity.id
_entity.type
_entity.pdbx_description
1 polymer ?
#
loop_
_entity_poly.entity_id
_entity_poly.type
_entity_poly.pdbx_seq_one_letter_code
_entity_poly.pdbx_strand_id
1 'polypeptide(L)'
;MTAQSHFFQALREKAGPCLIQHPWTIAQINSSNINLLSRKNLAANLLERILPLFEVSEELTRYAGLQPLFEGINLLDPHYCRGDEALRMLGKCQGLNDFQREKLAGVVMLFMEIVKKTNLNSLQLKTFEILTLWWKIFPEHEVWVALQWLWQEGVTVPHSQNGFRAWWRFSHGSLPDSKNISESHPKIWIAICEEQTVFNSAFEADRMAAAFSGDGRYADLAGVCGDLPDCDNCELNAECLWYANEGNTAMVTIEEKIQRNQISAEDIPELMRWLLTSNPEEAEALQASLNRGAPLKDWSRERLRDLEKQQPLDSKLILRVEAMRELCKNYGIEKLKPQDQFSSSRDIFNHFHQQLSRKKQEQFIIVLLDNKHRYLAEEDVSKGILNKSLVHPREVFASAIEHRAAALICIHNHPSGDPEPSQEDLRITERLVEVGKLVGIPVLDHVIVGNESYTSFADQGLL
;
A
#
# COMPACT_ATOMS: atom_id res chain seq x y z
N MET A 1 10.92 36.19 -12.04
CA MET A 1 9.98 35.17 -12.55
C MET A 1 8.89 34.99 -11.52
N THR A 2 7.64 34.81 -11.91
CA THR A 2 6.57 34.52 -10.93
C THR A 2 6.82 33.15 -10.30
N ALA A 3 6.44 32.94 -9.04
CA ALA A 3 6.56 31.63 -8.37
C ALA A 3 5.86 30.52 -9.18
N GLN A 4 4.79 30.86 -9.91
CA GLN A 4 4.05 29.97 -10.80
C GLN A 4 4.91 29.40 -11.94
N SER A 5 5.75 30.22 -12.57
CA SER A 5 6.62 29.78 -13.66
C SER A 5 7.83 28.99 -13.17
N HIS A 6 8.23 29.18 -11.91
CA HIS A 6 9.43 28.55 -11.34
C HIS A 6 9.27 27.03 -11.23
N PHE A 7 8.13 26.56 -10.71
CA PHE A 7 7.83 25.14 -10.61
C PHE A 7 7.92 24.43 -11.96
N PHE A 8 7.25 24.96 -13.00
CA PHE A 8 7.24 24.32 -14.31
C PHE A 8 8.61 24.37 -15.00
N GLN A 9 9.40 25.42 -14.78
CA GLN A 9 10.76 25.49 -15.27
C GLN A 9 11.63 24.40 -14.61
N ALA A 10 11.62 24.33 -13.28
CA ALA A 10 12.38 23.32 -12.53
C ALA A 10 11.94 21.89 -12.92
N LEU A 11 10.63 21.68 -13.07
CA LEU A 11 10.03 20.42 -13.53
C LEU A 11 10.54 20.03 -14.93
N ARG A 12 10.62 20.98 -15.86
CA ARG A 12 11.10 20.72 -17.23
C ARG A 12 12.60 20.48 -17.29
N GLU A 13 13.39 21.25 -16.54
CA GLU A 13 14.86 21.21 -16.61
C GLU A 13 15.44 20.01 -15.87
N LYS A 14 14.89 19.68 -14.69
CA LYS A 14 15.44 18.64 -13.81
C LYS A 14 14.75 17.31 -14.03
N ALA A 15 13.44 17.27 -13.82
CA ALA A 15 12.65 16.03 -13.95
C ALA A 15 12.22 15.71 -15.39
N GLY A 16 12.28 16.70 -16.30
CA GLY A 16 11.83 16.57 -17.68
C GLY A 16 12.45 15.40 -18.44
N PRO A 17 13.77 15.15 -18.41
CA PRO A 17 14.38 14.02 -19.13
C PRO A 17 13.80 12.65 -18.73
N CYS A 18 13.53 12.44 -17.43
CA CYS A 18 12.93 11.21 -16.90
C CYS A 18 11.43 11.15 -17.23
N LEU A 19 10.71 12.28 -17.09
CA LEU A 19 9.28 12.37 -17.33
C LEU A 19 8.90 12.32 -18.81
N ILE A 20 9.73 12.79 -19.74
CA ILE A 20 9.50 12.74 -21.19
C ILE A 20 9.60 11.30 -21.73
N GLN A 21 10.37 10.43 -21.06
CA GLN A 21 10.47 9.01 -21.37
C GLN A 21 9.33 8.19 -20.75
N HIS A 22 8.47 8.82 -19.94
CA HIS A 22 7.34 8.13 -19.32
C HIS A 22 6.33 7.70 -20.39
N PRO A 23 5.81 6.45 -20.36
CA PRO A 23 4.89 5.94 -21.40
C PRO A 23 3.66 6.85 -21.64
N TRP A 24 3.20 7.54 -20.60
CA TRP A 24 2.06 8.46 -20.67
C TRP A 24 2.37 9.83 -21.29
N THR A 25 3.62 10.30 -21.21
CA THR A 25 4.04 11.53 -21.92
C THR A 25 4.41 11.22 -23.38
N ILE A 26 4.95 10.01 -23.64
CA ILE A 26 5.23 9.45 -24.97
C ILE A 26 3.95 9.23 -25.77
N ALA A 27 2.85 8.82 -25.13
CA ALA A 27 1.56 8.68 -25.79
C ALA A 27 1.10 10.03 -26.36
N GLN A 28 1.46 10.28 -27.62
CA GLN A 28 0.98 11.42 -28.40
C GLN A 28 -0.53 11.24 -28.59
N ILE A 29 -1.31 11.98 -27.81
CA ILE A 29 -2.64 12.35 -28.29
C ILE A 29 -2.36 13.37 -29.40
N ASN A 30 -2.61 12.98 -30.65
CA ASN A 30 -2.57 13.88 -31.81
C ASN A 30 -3.50 15.07 -31.56
N SER A 31 -2.96 16.14 -30.98
CA SER A 31 -3.67 17.37 -30.65
C SER A 31 -3.74 18.24 -31.90
N SER A 32 -4.57 17.82 -32.86
CA SER A 32 -4.93 18.66 -34.01
C SER A 32 -6.30 18.35 -34.61
N ASN A 33 -6.91 17.21 -34.28
CA ASN A 33 -8.23 16.88 -34.81
C ASN A 33 -9.31 17.48 -33.91
N ILE A 34 -10.07 18.43 -34.47
CA ILE A 34 -11.31 18.93 -33.88
C ILE A 34 -12.30 17.76 -33.88
N ASN A 35 -12.36 17.01 -32.80
CA ASN A 35 -13.36 15.98 -32.60
C ASN A 35 -14.60 16.61 -31.97
N LEU A 36 -15.73 16.52 -32.67
CA LEU A 36 -17.04 16.80 -32.09
C LEU A 36 -17.43 15.60 -31.21
N LEU A 37 -17.75 15.87 -29.95
CA LEU A 37 -18.26 14.84 -29.06
C LEU A 37 -19.71 14.51 -29.41
N SER A 38 -20.05 13.22 -29.40
CA SER A 38 -21.44 12.79 -29.59
C SER A 38 -22.29 13.26 -28.43
N ARG A 39 -23.26 14.14 -28.71
CA ARG A 39 -24.22 14.62 -27.70
C ARG A 39 -24.90 13.47 -26.96
N LYS A 40 -25.28 12.42 -27.69
CA LYS A 40 -25.92 11.23 -27.12
C LYS A 40 -25.03 10.53 -26.10
N ASN A 41 -23.76 10.32 -26.43
CA ASN A 41 -22.84 9.59 -25.55
C ASN A 41 -22.45 10.47 -24.35
N LEU A 42 -22.11 11.73 -24.60
CA LEU A 42 -21.71 12.67 -23.54
C LEU A 42 -22.83 12.90 -22.53
N ALA A 43 -24.08 13.05 -23.01
CA ALA A 43 -25.24 13.19 -22.13
C ALA A 43 -25.48 11.93 -21.28
N ALA A 44 -25.36 10.73 -21.87
CA ALA A 44 -25.52 9.49 -21.13
C ALA A 44 -24.43 9.31 -20.06
N ASN A 45 -23.16 9.53 -20.43
CA ASN A 45 -22.03 9.42 -19.52
C ASN A 45 -22.10 10.46 -18.39
N LEU A 46 -22.54 11.67 -18.69
CA LEU A 46 -22.77 12.73 -17.71
C LEU A 46 -23.83 12.32 -16.68
N LEU A 47 -24.97 11.79 -17.16
CA LEU A 47 -26.05 11.33 -16.28
C LEU A 47 -25.58 10.17 -15.39
N GLU A 48 -24.89 9.18 -15.96
CA GLU A 48 -24.32 8.07 -15.19
C GLU A 48 -23.35 8.55 -14.10
N ARG A 49 -22.60 9.64 -14.35
CA ARG A 49 -21.71 10.22 -13.35
C ARG A 49 -22.43 10.98 -12.25
N ILE A 50 -23.51 11.70 -12.56
CA ILE A 50 -24.17 12.64 -11.64
C ILE A 50 -25.25 11.96 -10.78
N LEU A 51 -25.95 10.97 -11.31
CA LEU A 51 -27.06 10.33 -10.61
C LEU A 51 -26.66 9.83 -9.20
N PRO A 52 -25.50 9.16 -9.01
CA PRO A 52 -25.03 8.78 -7.68
C PRO A 52 -24.73 9.99 -6.76
N LEU A 53 -24.20 11.09 -7.31
CA LEU A 53 -23.88 12.31 -6.56
C LEU A 53 -25.13 13.03 -6.03
N PHE A 54 -26.30 12.73 -6.57
CA PHE A 54 -27.59 13.24 -6.11
C PHE A 54 -28.45 12.18 -5.41
N GLU A 55 -27.82 11.13 -4.89
CA GLU A 55 -28.46 10.09 -4.08
C GLU A 55 -29.62 9.39 -4.83
N VAL A 56 -29.50 9.26 -6.15
CA VAL A 56 -30.45 8.46 -6.93
C VAL A 56 -30.11 6.98 -6.76
N SER A 57 -31.10 6.17 -6.39
CA SER A 57 -30.92 4.73 -6.16
C SER A 57 -30.32 4.02 -7.38
N GLU A 58 -29.35 3.14 -7.15
CA GLU A 58 -28.73 2.30 -8.19
C GLU A 58 -29.73 1.34 -8.86
N GLU A 59 -30.85 1.05 -8.22
CA GLU A 59 -31.94 0.25 -8.80
C GLU A 59 -32.61 0.95 -9.99
N LEU A 60 -32.49 2.29 -10.07
CA LEU A 60 -33.01 3.10 -11.16
C LEU A 60 -32.01 3.14 -12.32
N THR A 61 -32.27 2.33 -13.35
CA THR A 61 -31.36 2.22 -14.50
C THR A 61 -31.81 3.06 -15.70
N ARG A 62 -30.86 3.33 -16.60
CA ARG A 62 -31.13 3.98 -17.91
C ARG A 62 -32.09 3.21 -18.82
N TYR A 63 -32.30 1.92 -18.56
CA TYR A 63 -33.20 1.05 -19.32
C TYR A 63 -34.56 0.84 -18.63
N ALA A 64 -34.74 1.41 -17.43
CA ALA A 64 -35.95 1.26 -16.64
C ALA A 64 -36.43 2.64 -16.15
N GLY A 65 -36.55 2.85 -14.84
CA GLY A 65 -37.15 4.05 -14.24
C GLY A 65 -36.63 5.41 -14.76
N LEU A 66 -35.42 5.46 -15.35
CA LEU A 66 -34.81 6.67 -15.91
C LEU A 66 -34.75 6.73 -17.44
N GLN A 67 -35.31 5.75 -18.15
CA GLN A 67 -35.31 5.72 -19.63
C GLN A 67 -35.80 7.05 -20.26
N PRO A 68 -36.88 7.70 -19.77
CA PRO A 68 -37.34 8.98 -20.33
C PRO A 68 -36.31 10.11 -20.26
N LEU A 69 -35.43 10.10 -19.25
CA LEU A 69 -34.36 11.09 -19.11
C LEU A 69 -33.23 10.84 -20.12
N PHE A 70 -32.74 9.60 -20.21
CA PHE A 70 -31.62 9.24 -21.10
C PHE A 70 -31.97 9.37 -22.59
N GLU A 71 -33.21 9.05 -22.96
CA GLU A 71 -33.69 9.23 -24.34
C GLU A 71 -34.11 10.68 -24.60
N GLY A 72 -34.86 11.28 -23.66
CA GLY A 72 -35.47 12.60 -23.83
C GLY A 72 -34.45 13.74 -23.89
N ILE A 73 -33.33 13.67 -23.15
CA ILE A 73 -32.31 14.73 -23.14
C ILE A 73 -31.73 15.02 -24.53
N ASN A 74 -31.73 14.03 -25.42
CA ASN A 74 -31.23 14.17 -26.79
C ASN A 74 -32.26 14.76 -27.76
N LEU A 75 -33.54 14.72 -27.39
CA LEU A 75 -34.65 15.25 -28.20
C LEU A 75 -34.91 16.74 -27.94
N LEU A 76 -34.39 17.28 -26.85
CA LEU A 76 -34.54 18.70 -26.50
C LEU A 76 -33.73 19.59 -27.47
N ASP A 77 -34.28 20.74 -27.85
CA ASP A 77 -33.55 21.74 -28.64
C ASP A 77 -32.72 22.65 -27.72
N PRO A 78 -31.38 22.69 -27.84
CA PRO A 78 -30.53 23.53 -27.00
C PRO A 78 -30.85 25.04 -27.07
N HIS A 79 -31.46 25.52 -28.15
CA HIS A 79 -31.78 26.94 -28.34
C HIS A 79 -33.11 27.35 -27.71
N TYR A 80 -34.03 26.40 -27.54
CA TYR A 80 -35.41 26.67 -27.12
C TYR A 80 -35.85 25.91 -25.87
N CYS A 81 -35.02 25.00 -25.35
CA CYS A 81 -35.31 24.22 -24.14
C CYS A 81 -35.63 25.14 -22.96
N ARG A 82 -36.73 24.85 -22.25
CA ARG A 82 -37.16 25.56 -21.04
C ARG A 82 -37.19 24.63 -19.84
N GLY A 83 -37.07 25.21 -18.63
CA GLY A 83 -37.05 24.42 -17.39
C GLY A 83 -38.32 23.59 -17.18
N ASP A 84 -39.49 24.08 -17.59
CA ASP A 84 -40.76 23.34 -17.51
C ASP A 84 -40.78 22.12 -18.43
N GLU A 85 -40.09 22.17 -19.57
CA GLU A 85 -39.96 21.05 -20.50
C GLU A 85 -39.07 19.95 -19.91
N ALA A 86 -37.93 20.33 -19.31
CA ALA A 86 -37.04 19.41 -18.59
C ALA A 86 -37.76 18.74 -17.40
N LEU A 87 -38.51 19.51 -16.61
CA LEU A 87 -39.33 18.97 -15.52
C LEU A 87 -40.41 18.01 -16.01
N ARG A 88 -41.07 18.33 -17.14
CA ARG A 88 -42.11 17.46 -17.72
C ARG A 88 -41.54 16.13 -18.24
N MET A 89 -40.31 16.16 -18.77
CA MET A 89 -39.56 14.94 -19.13
C MET A 89 -39.22 14.10 -17.89
N LEU A 90 -38.69 14.74 -16.83
CA LEU A 90 -38.33 14.08 -15.57
C LEU A 90 -39.55 13.55 -14.80
N GLY A 91 -40.72 14.18 -14.95
CA GLY A 91 -41.99 13.69 -14.40
C GLY A 91 -42.44 12.35 -14.97
N LYS A 92 -41.91 11.92 -16.12
CA LYS A 92 -42.14 10.58 -16.68
C LYS A 92 -41.21 9.51 -16.08
N CYS A 93 -40.16 9.92 -15.37
CA CYS A 93 -39.25 8.99 -14.69
C CYS A 93 -39.89 8.47 -13.40
N GLN A 94 -39.68 7.18 -13.13
CA GLN A 94 -40.19 6.51 -11.94
C GLN A 94 -39.13 6.54 -10.83
N GLY A 95 -39.57 6.66 -9.57
CA GLY A 95 -38.68 6.58 -8.40
C GLY A 95 -37.89 7.85 -8.05
N LEU A 96 -37.97 8.92 -8.85
CA LEU A 96 -37.40 10.22 -8.48
C LEU A 96 -38.35 11.02 -7.60
N ASN A 97 -37.82 11.58 -6.50
CA ASN A 97 -38.54 12.56 -5.69
C ASN A 97 -38.50 13.97 -6.33
N ASP A 98 -39.33 14.89 -5.85
CA ASP A 98 -39.45 16.22 -6.46
C ASP A 98 -38.15 17.04 -6.38
N PHE A 99 -37.39 16.91 -5.29
CA PHE A 99 -36.09 17.56 -5.14
C PHE A 99 -35.06 17.06 -6.18
N GLN A 100 -35.00 15.75 -6.41
CA GLN A 100 -34.15 15.15 -7.44
C GLN A 100 -34.55 15.59 -8.83
N ARG A 101 -35.86 15.70 -9.12
CA ARG A 101 -36.36 16.21 -10.41
C ARG A 101 -35.96 17.66 -10.63
N GLU A 102 -36.07 18.52 -9.63
CA GLU A 102 -35.65 19.93 -9.75
C GLU A 102 -34.15 20.06 -9.99
N LYS A 103 -33.32 19.33 -9.23
CA LYS A 103 -31.86 19.31 -9.45
C LYS A 103 -31.48 18.80 -10.83
N LEU A 104 -32.04 17.67 -11.25
CA LEU A 104 -31.76 17.09 -12.57
C LEU A 104 -32.26 17.98 -13.71
N ALA A 105 -33.38 18.69 -13.52
CA ALA A 105 -33.84 19.68 -14.50
C ALA A 105 -32.82 20.82 -14.64
N GLY A 106 -32.25 21.30 -13.52
CA GLY A 106 -31.15 22.26 -13.51
C GLY A 106 -29.93 21.76 -14.29
N VAL A 107 -29.54 20.50 -14.08
CA VAL A 107 -28.43 19.86 -14.83
C VAL A 107 -28.72 19.78 -16.32
N VAL A 108 -29.92 19.35 -16.72
CA VAL A 108 -30.33 19.31 -18.12
C VAL A 108 -30.23 20.70 -18.75
N MET A 109 -30.70 21.74 -18.07
CA MET A 109 -30.65 23.11 -18.57
C MET A 109 -29.21 23.63 -18.71
N LEU A 110 -28.34 23.37 -17.73
CA LEU A 110 -26.92 23.73 -17.82
C LEU A 110 -26.23 22.99 -18.98
N PHE A 111 -26.51 21.70 -19.15
CA PHE A 111 -25.99 20.92 -20.27
C PHE A 111 -26.48 21.47 -21.62
N MET A 112 -27.75 21.85 -21.75
CA MET A 112 -28.26 22.49 -22.97
C MET A 112 -27.57 23.82 -23.26
N GLU A 113 -27.32 24.64 -22.24
CA GLU A 113 -26.60 25.90 -22.43
C GLU A 113 -25.14 25.66 -22.89
N ILE A 114 -24.48 24.61 -22.38
CA ILE A 114 -23.15 24.20 -22.84
C ILE A 114 -23.19 23.74 -24.29
N VAL A 115 -24.15 22.87 -24.66
CA VAL A 115 -24.33 22.38 -26.05
C VAL A 115 -24.60 23.56 -26.98
N LYS A 116 -25.45 24.50 -26.59
CA LYS A 116 -25.78 25.70 -27.36
C LYS A 116 -24.55 26.59 -27.61
N LYS A 117 -23.74 26.83 -26.58
CA LYS A 117 -22.55 27.70 -26.69
C LYS A 117 -21.38 27.08 -27.44
N THR A 118 -21.26 25.75 -27.41
CA THR A 118 -20.05 25.05 -27.90
C THR A 118 -20.28 24.13 -29.07
N ASN A 119 -21.53 23.76 -29.35
CA ASN A 119 -21.86 22.64 -30.24
C ASN A 119 -21.02 21.37 -29.95
N LEU A 120 -20.60 21.18 -28.69
CA LEU A 120 -19.70 20.12 -28.23
C LEU A 120 -18.34 20.06 -28.96
N ASN A 121 -17.84 21.22 -29.39
CA ASN A 121 -16.48 21.39 -29.88
C ASN A 121 -15.49 21.33 -28.71
N SER A 122 -14.56 20.37 -28.75
CA SER A 122 -13.56 20.15 -27.70
C SER A 122 -12.68 21.37 -27.37
N LEU A 123 -12.42 22.26 -28.33
CA LEU A 123 -11.66 23.50 -28.10
C LEU A 123 -12.46 24.54 -27.32
N GLN A 124 -13.78 24.57 -27.49
CA GLN A 124 -14.66 25.51 -26.78
C GLN A 124 -15.01 24.98 -25.39
N LEU A 125 -15.11 23.66 -25.23
CA LEU A 125 -15.43 23.01 -23.95
C LEU A 125 -14.41 23.27 -22.83
N LYS A 126 -13.15 23.58 -23.18
CA LYS A 126 -12.08 23.90 -22.22
C LYS A 126 -11.96 25.39 -21.88
N THR A 127 -12.81 26.25 -22.41
CA THR A 127 -12.77 27.69 -22.09
C THR A 127 -13.27 27.96 -20.67
N PHE A 128 -12.70 28.95 -19.99
CA PHE A 128 -13.05 29.28 -18.60
C PHE A 128 -14.56 29.53 -18.39
N GLU A 129 -15.19 30.20 -19.36
CA GLU A 129 -16.64 30.44 -19.36
C GLU A 129 -17.43 29.12 -19.32
N ILE A 130 -17.05 28.14 -20.13
CA ILE A 130 -17.74 26.85 -20.23
C ILE A 130 -17.42 25.95 -19.03
N LEU A 131 -16.18 25.96 -18.54
CA LEU A 131 -15.81 25.23 -17.32
C LEU A 131 -16.60 25.74 -16.11
N THR A 132 -16.92 27.04 -16.07
CA THR A 132 -17.81 27.61 -15.03
C THR A 132 -19.22 27.02 -15.09
N LEU A 133 -19.73 26.66 -16.28
CA LEU A 133 -21.01 25.97 -16.42
C LEU A 133 -20.89 24.51 -15.98
N TRP A 134 -19.80 23.82 -16.33
CA TRP A 134 -19.55 22.45 -15.87
C TRP A 134 -19.48 22.35 -14.35
N TRP A 135 -18.78 23.26 -13.66
CA TRP A 135 -18.72 23.24 -12.20
C TRP A 135 -20.08 23.43 -11.53
N LYS A 136 -21.02 24.15 -12.15
CA LYS A 136 -22.39 24.30 -11.63
C LYS A 136 -23.22 23.02 -11.71
N ILE A 137 -22.82 22.07 -12.56
CA ILE A 137 -23.51 20.78 -12.72
C ILE A 137 -23.15 19.83 -11.57
N PHE A 138 -21.92 19.91 -11.05
CA PHE A 138 -21.41 19.05 -9.99
C PHE A 138 -21.61 19.70 -8.61
N PRO A 139 -21.69 18.91 -7.52
CA PRO A 139 -21.64 19.45 -6.15
C PRO A 139 -20.38 20.30 -5.90
N GLU A 140 -20.46 21.31 -5.02
CA GLU A 140 -19.36 22.24 -4.75
C GLU A 140 -18.07 21.56 -4.25
N HIS A 141 -18.17 20.40 -3.61
CA HIS A 141 -17.02 19.60 -3.14
C HIS A 141 -16.45 18.65 -4.21
N GLU A 142 -17.13 18.48 -5.36
CA GLU A 142 -16.78 17.54 -6.44
C GLU A 142 -16.25 18.27 -7.69
N VAL A 143 -15.79 19.51 -7.56
CA VAL A 143 -15.36 20.34 -8.70
C VAL A 143 -14.11 19.80 -9.42
N TRP A 144 -13.22 19.08 -8.73
CA TRP A 144 -12.09 18.38 -9.35
C TRP A 144 -12.53 17.17 -10.17
N VAL A 145 -13.52 16.43 -9.66
CA VAL A 145 -14.13 15.30 -10.36
C VAL A 145 -14.73 15.71 -11.70
N ALA A 146 -15.30 16.91 -11.79
CA ALA A 146 -15.83 17.44 -13.05
C ALA A 146 -14.74 17.52 -14.15
N LEU A 147 -13.55 17.99 -13.81
CA LEU A 147 -12.44 18.11 -14.78
C LEU A 147 -11.85 16.76 -15.15
N GLN A 148 -11.68 15.87 -14.17
CA GLN A 148 -11.22 14.51 -14.41
C GLN A 148 -12.19 13.76 -15.34
N TRP A 149 -13.50 13.92 -15.13
CA TRP A 149 -14.53 13.36 -16.00
C TRP A 149 -14.47 13.94 -17.42
N LEU A 150 -14.38 15.28 -17.57
CA LEU A 150 -14.23 15.90 -18.90
C LEU A 150 -13.00 15.39 -19.66
N TRP A 151 -11.90 15.15 -18.96
CA TRP A 151 -10.71 14.54 -19.56
C TRP A 151 -10.96 13.09 -19.99
N GLN A 152 -11.66 12.29 -19.19
CA GLN A 152 -12.06 10.93 -19.58
C GLN A 152 -12.96 10.91 -20.83
N GLU A 153 -13.79 11.93 -21.01
CA GLU A 153 -14.62 12.13 -22.21
C GLU A 153 -13.83 12.69 -23.41
N GLY A 154 -12.53 12.93 -23.26
CA GLY A 154 -11.62 13.33 -24.35
C GLY A 154 -11.40 14.84 -24.50
N VAL A 155 -11.79 15.65 -23.51
CA VAL A 155 -11.49 17.09 -23.48
C VAL A 155 -10.08 17.31 -22.91
N THR A 156 -9.22 18.00 -23.65
CA THR A 156 -7.85 18.33 -23.19
C THR A 156 -7.89 19.50 -22.20
N VAL A 157 -8.21 19.23 -20.94
CA VAL A 157 -8.31 20.22 -19.86
C VAL A 157 -7.35 19.84 -18.71
N PRO A 158 -6.65 20.80 -18.08
CA PRO A 158 -5.93 20.55 -16.85
C PRO A 158 -6.85 19.97 -15.78
N HIS A 159 -6.47 18.86 -15.16
CA HIS A 159 -7.35 18.16 -14.21
C HIS A 159 -6.61 17.51 -13.04
N SER A 160 -5.28 17.60 -12.98
CA SER A 160 -4.50 16.91 -11.96
C SER A 160 -4.55 17.62 -10.61
N GLN A 161 -5.26 17.00 -9.66
CA GLN A 161 -5.32 17.49 -8.28
C GLN A 161 -3.99 17.29 -7.56
N ASN A 162 -3.31 16.16 -7.81
CA ASN A 162 -2.01 15.90 -7.20
C ASN A 162 -0.90 16.76 -7.83
N GLY A 163 -0.99 17.08 -9.13
CA GLY A 163 -0.13 18.06 -9.79
C GLY A 163 -0.28 19.46 -9.17
N PHE A 164 -1.51 19.90 -8.90
CA PHE A 164 -1.78 21.14 -8.19
C PHE A 164 -1.20 21.14 -6.76
N ARG A 165 -1.34 20.04 -6.02
CA ARG A 165 -0.77 19.92 -4.67
C ARG A 165 0.76 19.92 -4.69
N ALA A 166 1.39 19.27 -5.66
CA ALA A 166 2.82 19.30 -5.85
C ALA A 166 3.33 20.73 -6.11
N TRP A 167 2.66 21.45 -7.02
CA TRP A 167 2.93 22.87 -7.27
C TRP A 167 2.75 23.73 -6.00
N TRP A 168 1.68 23.48 -5.24
CA TRP A 168 1.39 24.23 -4.02
C TRP A 168 2.46 24.02 -2.96
N ARG A 169 2.85 22.76 -2.70
CA ARG A 169 3.95 22.42 -1.79
C ARG A 169 5.26 23.09 -2.21
N PHE A 170 5.59 22.99 -3.49
CA PHE A 170 6.80 23.61 -4.04
C PHE A 170 6.82 25.13 -3.83
N SER A 171 5.69 25.80 -4.07
CA SER A 171 5.61 27.26 -4.13
C SER A 171 5.24 27.94 -2.80
N HIS A 172 4.59 27.24 -1.87
CA HIS A 172 4.08 27.79 -0.61
C HIS A 172 4.63 27.08 0.64
N GLY A 173 5.20 25.88 0.49
CA GLY A 173 5.71 25.10 1.61
C GLY A 173 4.64 24.52 2.52
N SER A 174 3.40 24.42 2.05
CA SER A 174 2.25 23.84 2.77
C SER A 174 1.36 23.02 1.82
N LEU A 175 0.22 22.53 2.32
CA LEU A 175 -0.90 22.07 1.49
C LEU A 175 -2.01 23.14 1.48
N PRO A 176 -2.82 23.23 0.42
CA PRO A 176 -3.97 24.13 0.42
C PRO A 176 -4.98 23.71 1.48
N ASP A 177 -5.62 24.66 2.17
CA ASP A 177 -6.65 24.33 3.15
C ASP A 177 -7.88 23.75 2.44
N SER A 178 -8.17 22.46 2.71
CA SER A 178 -9.30 21.76 2.12
C SER A 178 -10.66 22.35 2.51
N LYS A 179 -10.73 23.11 3.62
CA LYS A 179 -11.95 23.80 4.05
C LYS A 179 -12.11 25.16 3.36
N ASN A 180 -11.03 25.70 2.80
CA ASN A 180 -11.07 26.95 2.06
C ASN A 180 -11.24 26.69 0.56
N ILE A 181 -12.49 26.76 0.09
CA ILE A 181 -12.83 26.59 -1.34
C ILE A 181 -12.06 27.59 -2.21
N SER A 182 -11.74 28.79 -1.71
CA SER A 182 -11.02 29.79 -2.50
C SER A 182 -9.57 29.41 -2.81
N GLU A 183 -8.96 28.52 -2.02
CA GLU A 183 -7.58 28.04 -2.18
C GLU A 183 -7.49 26.68 -2.87
N SER A 184 -8.52 25.85 -2.74
CA SER A 184 -8.53 24.48 -3.25
C SER A 184 -9.27 24.30 -4.60
N HIS A 185 -9.92 25.36 -5.11
CA HIS A 185 -10.72 25.25 -6.33
C HIS A 185 -9.85 25.12 -7.61
N PRO A 186 -10.19 24.21 -8.53
CA PRO A 186 -9.35 23.89 -9.70
C PRO A 186 -9.14 25.05 -10.69
N LYS A 187 -10.01 26.06 -10.67
CA LYS A 187 -9.83 27.33 -11.42
C LYS A 187 -8.43 27.92 -11.25
N ILE A 188 -7.85 27.80 -10.06
CA ILE A 188 -6.52 28.32 -9.74
C ILE A 188 -5.48 27.55 -10.53
N TRP A 189 -5.58 26.22 -10.53
CA TRP A 189 -4.67 25.34 -11.25
C TRP A 189 -4.72 25.56 -12.77
N ILE A 190 -5.92 25.76 -13.33
CA ILE A 190 -6.06 26.09 -14.75
C ILE A 190 -5.34 27.39 -15.09
N ALA A 191 -5.56 28.45 -14.30
CA ALA A 191 -4.89 29.73 -14.52
C ALA A 191 -3.36 29.61 -14.43
N ILE A 192 -2.85 28.86 -13.44
CA ILE A 192 -1.42 28.58 -13.28
C ILE A 192 -0.86 27.82 -14.50
N CYS A 193 -1.59 26.84 -15.00
CA CYS A 193 -1.21 26.09 -16.19
C CYS A 193 -1.32 26.94 -17.47
N GLU A 194 -2.18 27.95 -17.54
CA GLU A 194 -2.28 28.85 -18.69
C GLU A 194 -1.16 29.91 -18.71
N GLU A 195 -0.68 30.33 -17.55
CA GLU A 195 0.38 31.35 -17.40
C GLU A 195 1.81 30.79 -17.60
N GLN A 196 1.97 29.47 -17.65
CA GLN A 196 3.25 28.82 -17.90
C GLN A 196 3.82 29.16 -19.29
N THR A 197 5.15 29.22 -19.41
CA THR A 197 5.84 29.61 -20.67
C THR A 197 6.75 28.54 -21.25
N VAL A 198 6.90 27.40 -20.56
CA VAL A 198 7.92 26.38 -20.86
C VAL A 198 7.37 25.17 -21.62
N PHE A 199 6.06 24.96 -21.62
CA PHE A 199 5.33 23.92 -22.33
C PHE A 199 4.44 24.53 -23.43
N ASN A 200 4.05 23.74 -24.42
CA ASN A 200 3.29 24.24 -25.58
C ASN A 200 1.82 24.54 -25.24
N SER A 201 1.29 23.97 -24.16
CA SER A 201 -0.10 24.18 -23.72
C SER A 201 -0.27 23.96 -22.23
N ALA A 202 -1.31 24.54 -21.65
CA ALA A 202 -1.70 24.32 -20.26
C ALA A 202 -1.93 22.83 -19.94
N PHE A 203 -2.50 22.07 -20.88
CA PHE A 203 -2.70 20.64 -20.73
C PHE A 203 -1.39 19.85 -20.71
N GLU A 204 -0.37 20.27 -21.48
CA GLU A 204 0.95 19.65 -21.42
C GLU A 204 1.64 19.90 -20.08
N ALA A 205 1.51 21.12 -19.54
CA ALA A 205 2.03 21.47 -18.21
C ALA A 205 1.37 20.62 -17.10
N ASP A 206 0.03 20.51 -17.12
CA ASP A 206 -0.74 19.64 -16.22
C ASP A 206 -0.29 18.18 -16.30
N ARG A 207 -0.14 17.65 -17.52
CA ARG A 207 0.34 16.27 -17.74
C ARG A 207 1.72 16.03 -17.14
N MET A 208 2.64 16.97 -17.25
CA MET A 208 3.97 16.81 -16.64
C MET A 208 3.90 16.82 -15.11
N ALA A 209 3.08 17.71 -14.53
CA ALA A 209 2.86 17.77 -13.09
C ALA A 209 2.13 16.53 -12.54
N ALA A 210 1.16 16.01 -13.30
CA ALA A 210 0.45 14.77 -13.00
C ALA A 210 1.40 13.58 -12.97
N ALA A 211 2.27 13.44 -13.98
CA ALA A 211 3.27 12.38 -14.02
C ALA A 211 4.24 12.45 -12.83
N PHE A 212 4.70 13.67 -12.48
CA PHE A 212 5.58 13.90 -11.33
C PHE A 212 4.92 13.56 -9.99
N SER A 213 3.62 13.78 -9.87
CA SER A 213 2.86 13.52 -8.65
C SER A 213 2.19 12.15 -8.62
N GLY A 214 2.33 11.34 -9.69
CA GLY A 214 1.73 10.01 -9.76
C GLY A 214 0.22 10.01 -10.00
N ASP A 215 -0.33 11.12 -10.51
CA ASP A 215 -1.74 11.25 -10.87
C ASP A 215 -1.98 10.66 -12.27
N GLY A 216 -2.72 9.55 -12.38
CA GLY A 216 -3.09 8.98 -13.68
C GLY A 216 -3.22 7.46 -13.75
N ARG A 217 -3.50 6.97 -14.96
CA ARG A 217 -3.87 5.56 -15.28
C ARG A 217 -2.75 4.50 -15.14
N TYR A 218 -1.66 4.80 -14.44
CA TYR A 218 -0.54 3.88 -14.23
C TYR A 218 -0.01 3.96 -12.78
N ALA A 219 -0.93 3.74 -11.83
CA ALA A 219 -0.71 3.72 -10.38
C ALA A 219 0.38 2.75 -9.86
N ASP A 220 1.04 2.00 -10.74
CA ASP A 220 2.15 1.10 -10.38
C ASP A 220 3.48 1.85 -10.19
N LEU A 221 3.56 3.12 -10.59
CA LEU A 221 4.70 3.98 -10.29
C LEU A 221 4.30 5.02 -9.25
N ALA A 222 4.91 4.95 -8.07
CA ALA A 222 4.76 5.98 -7.06
C ALA A 222 5.29 7.31 -7.61
N GLY A 223 4.42 8.31 -7.68
CA GLY A 223 4.84 9.67 -8.00
C GLY A 223 5.79 10.22 -6.95
N VAL A 224 6.74 11.07 -7.35
CA VAL A 224 7.71 11.69 -6.45
C VAL A 224 7.04 12.64 -5.46
N CYS A 225 6.06 13.42 -5.91
CA CYS A 225 5.36 14.40 -5.07
C CYS A 225 3.83 14.19 -5.10
N GLY A 226 3.39 12.96 -4.86
CA GLY A 226 1.97 12.58 -4.79
C GLY A 226 1.34 12.88 -3.42
N ASP A 227 0.37 12.07 -3.00
CA ASP A 227 -0.22 12.17 -1.65
C ASP A 227 0.86 12.14 -0.56
N LEU A 228 1.79 11.18 -0.69
CA LEU A 228 2.93 10.98 0.18
C LEU A 228 4.23 11.36 -0.56
N PRO A 229 4.72 12.61 -0.44
CA PRO A 229 5.88 13.06 -1.20
C PRO A 229 7.19 12.42 -0.71
N ASP A 230 7.97 11.89 -1.64
CA ASP A 230 9.33 11.40 -1.40
C ASP A 230 10.32 12.53 -1.65
N CYS A 231 10.43 13.46 -0.70
CA CYS A 231 11.30 14.63 -0.88
C CYS A 231 12.80 14.27 -0.90
N ASP A 232 13.19 13.12 -0.38
CA ASP A 232 14.59 12.69 -0.32
C ASP A 232 15.09 12.28 -1.71
N ASN A 233 14.22 11.66 -2.51
CA ASN A 233 14.49 11.32 -3.92
C ASN A 233 13.94 12.35 -4.92
N CYS A 234 13.50 13.52 -4.44
CA CYS A 234 12.92 14.56 -5.28
C CYS A 234 13.98 15.46 -5.90
N GLU A 235 14.08 15.47 -7.23
CA GLU A 235 15.02 16.34 -7.97
C GLU A 235 14.72 17.85 -7.82
N LEU A 236 13.52 18.20 -7.35
CA LEU A 236 13.10 19.59 -7.10
C LEU A 236 13.39 20.04 -5.65
N ASN A 237 13.95 19.19 -4.79
CA ASN A 237 14.07 19.44 -3.34
C ASN A 237 14.82 20.74 -2.99
N ALA A 238 15.90 21.07 -3.71
CA ALA A 238 16.74 22.23 -3.44
C ALA A 238 16.01 23.59 -3.58
N GLU A 239 14.91 23.61 -4.34
CA GLU A 239 14.12 24.80 -4.63
C GLU A 239 12.70 24.72 -4.02
N CYS A 240 12.37 23.60 -3.39
CA CYS A 240 11.04 23.33 -2.86
C CYS A 240 10.88 23.92 -1.46
N LEU A 241 9.93 24.85 -1.28
CA LEU A 241 9.65 25.43 0.03
C LEU A 241 9.15 24.40 1.05
N TRP A 242 8.48 23.34 0.60
CA TRP A 242 8.02 22.26 1.48
C TRP A 242 9.20 21.50 2.08
N TYR A 243 10.22 21.19 1.27
CA TYR A 243 11.41 20.52 1.76
C TYR A 243 12.21 21.40 2.73
N ALA A 244 12.35 22.69 2.42
CA ALA A 244 13.01 23.66 3.29
C ALA A 244 12.35 23.82 4.67
N ASN A 245 11.03 23.60 4.75
CA ASN A 245 10.24 23.69 5.98
C ASN A 245 10.07 22.35 6.69
N GLU A 246 11.02 21.42 6.55
CA GLU A 246 10.94 20.11 7.24
C GLU A 246 9.66 19.32 6.87
N GLY A 247 9.17 19.49 5.64
CA GLY A 247 7.86 18.96 5.24
C GLY A 247 7.76 17.43 5.23
N ASN A 248 8.87 16.70 5.14
CA ASN A 248 8.88 15.25 5.39
C ASN A 248 8.74 14.94 6.88
N THR A 249 9.40 15.67 7.77
CA THR A 249 9.44 15.40 9.21
C THR A 249 8.13 15.76 9.94
N ALA A 250 7.31 16.66 9.39
CA ALA A 250 6.00 17.01 9.95
C ALA A 250 4.88 16.00 9.60
N MET A 251 5.08 15.14 8.59
CA MET A 251 4.10 14.17 8.07
C MET A 251 4.75 12.78 7.91
N VAL A 252 5.26 12.19 8.99
CA VAL A 252 5.49 10.74 8.99
C VAL A 252 4.79 10.10 10.18
N THR A 253 3.47 9.98 10.04
CA THR A 253 2.66 9.07 10.84
C THR A 253 3.21 7.64 10.71
N ILE A 254 2.92 6.80 11.70
CA ILE A 254 3.27 5.37 11.62
C ILE A 254 2.68 4.69 10.37
N GLU A 255 1.50 5.11 9.91
CA GLU A 255 0.87 4.64 8.68
C GLU A 255 1.72 4.93 7.45
N GLU A 256 2.27 6.15 7.37
CA GLU A 256 3.16 6.56 6.28
C GLU A 256 4.49 5.80 6.32
N LYS A 257 5.05 5.56 7.52
CA LYS A 257 6.25 4.72 7.68
C LYS A 257 6.01 3.28 7.22
N ILE A 258 4.83 2.72 7.52
CA ILE A 258 4.44 1.37 7.07
C ILE A 258 4.37 1.33 5.54
N GLN A 259 3.68 2.30 4.91
CA GLN A 259 3.51 2.33 3.45
C GLN A 259 4.82 2.51 2.70
N ARG A 260 5.78 3.24 3.29
CA ARG A 260 7.12 3.47 2.72
C ARG A 260 8.12 2.36 3.04
N ASN A 261 7.73 1.34 3.81
CA ASN A 261 8.63 0.32 4.35
C ASN A 261 9.83 0.93 5.13
N GLN A 262 9.58 2.03 5.85
CA GLN A 262 10.56 2.81 6.62
C GLN A 262 10.33 2.66 8.13
N ILE A 263 10.10 1.44 8.59
CA ILE A 263 9.91 1.14 10.03
C ILE A 263 11.27 0.81 10.65
N SER A 264 11.64 1.59 11.66
CA SER A 264 12.82 1.37 12.49
C SER A 264 12.46 0.74 13.85
N ALA A 265 13.47 0.32 14.60
CA ALA A 265 13.26 -0.18 15.96
C ALA A 265 12.65 0.86 16.92
N GLU A 266 12.87 2.14 16.65
CA GLU A 266 12.34 3.25 17.46
C GLU A 266 10.83 3.45 17.24
N ASP A 267 10.30 2.97 16.11
CA ASP A 267 8.88 3.10 15.73
C ASP A 267 8.00 2.01 16.34
N ILE A 268 8.60 0.94 16.89
CA ILE A 268 7.87 -0.22 17.41
C ILE A 268 6.82 0.15 18.48
N PRO A 269 7.10 1.05 19.46
CA PRO A 269 6.07 1.48 20.41
C PRO A 269 4.85 2.11 19.75
N GLU A 270 5.06 2.93 18.71
CA GLU A 270 3.97 3.58 17.98
C GLU A 270 3.21 2.57 17.11
N LEU A 271 3.92 1.65 16.45
CA LEU A 271 3.33 0.55 15.69
C LEU A 271 2.45 -0.35 16.55
N MET A 272 2.93 -0.69 17.76
CA MET A 272 2.15 -1.48 18.71
C MET A 272 0.88 -0.75 19.13
N ARG A 273 0.95 0.57 19.37
CA ARG A 273 -0.21 1.39 19.69
C ARG A 273 -1.23 1.37 18.56
N TRP A 274 -0.77 1.60 17.34
CA TRP A 274 -1.60 1.60 16.14
C TRP A 274 -2.30 0.25 15.92
N LEU A 275 -1.59 -0.87 16.10
CA LEU A 275 -2.12 -2.21 15.83
C LEU A 275 -3.05 -2.74 16.94
N LEU A 276 -2.75 -2.44 18.20
CA LEU A 276 -3.37 -3.12 19.34
C LEU A 276 -4.51 -2.34 19.98
N THR A 277 -4.71 -1.08 19.62
CA THR A 277 -5.65 -0.19 20.31
C THR A 277 -6.77 0.22 19.36
N SER A 278 -7.96 0.41 19.91
CA SER A 278 -9.16 0.79 19.16
C SER A 278 -9.82 2.06 19.67
N ASN A 279 -9.29 2.60 20.78
CA ASN A 279 -9.76 3.83 21.40
C ASN A 279 -8.60 4.48 22.18
N PRO A 280 -8.74 5.77 22.56
CA PRO A 280 -7.69 6.50 23.27
C PRO A 280 -7.31 5.93 24.64
N GLU A 281 -8.27 5.35 25.38
CA GLU A 281 -8.02 4.80 26.72
C GLU A 281 -7.14 3.54 26.66
N GLU A 282 -7.38 2.66 25.67
CA GLU A 282 -6.50 1.52 25.38
C GLU A 282 -5.09 1.99 24.98
N ALA A 283 -5.01 3.07 24.20
CA ALA A 283 -3.74 3.65 23.76
C ALA A 283 -2.91 4.19 24.92
N GLU A 284 -3.56 4.83 25.90
CA GLU A 284 -2.91 5.34 27.11
C GLU A 284 -2.44 4.21 28.04
N ALA A 285 -3.30 3.20 28.28
CA ALA A 285 -2.96 2.04 29.10
C ALA A 285 -1.77 1.25 28.50
N LEU A 286 -1.78 1.06 27.17
CA LEU A 286 -0.67 0.42 26.47
C LEU A 286 0.61 1.26 26.56
N GLN A 287 0.50 2.59 26.38
CA GLN A 287 1.65 3.50 26.42
C GLN A 287 2.40 3.43 27.75
N ALA A 288 1.69 3.33 28.87
CA ALA A 288 2.28 3.17 30.19
C ALA A 288 3.07 1.85 30.35
N SER A 289 2.75 0.84 29.54
CA SER A 289 3.32 -0.51 29.60
C SER A 289 4.43 -0.76 28.56
N LEU A 290 4.64 0.15 27.58
CA LEU A 290 5.64 -0.01 26.52
C LEU A 290 7.06 0.30 27.01
N ASN A 291 7.99 -0.62 26.78
CA ASN A 291 9.44 -0.40 26.97
C ASN A 291 10.09 -0.02 25.64
N ARG A 292 10.67 1.19 25.53
CA ARG A 292 11.35 1.65 24.31
C ARG A 292 12.53 0.75 23.90
N GLY A 293 13.20 0.09 24.84
CA GLY A 293 14.39 -0.72 24.56
C GLY A 293 14.12 -2.18 24.16
N ALA A 294 12.93 -2.71 24.46
CA ALA A 294 12.57 -4.10 24.16
C ALA A 294 11.05 -4.30 24.13
N PRO A 295 10.33 -3.75 23.13
CA PRO A 295 8.88 -3.63 23.17
C PRO A 295 8.15 -4.97 23.16
N LEU A 296 8.72 -6.03 22.56
CA LEU A 296 8.05 -7.34 22.41
C LEU A 296 8.61 -8.44 23.33
N LYS A 297 9.92 -8.42 23.62
CA LYS A 297 10.62 -9.47 24.39
C LYS A 297 10.25 -9.47 25.88
N ASP A 298 9.83 -8.32 26.41
CA ASP A 298 9.60 -8.09 27.85
C ASP A 298 8.13 -8.17 28.30
N TRP A 299 7.20 -8.71 27.50
CA TRP A 299 5.81 -8.93 27.91
C TRP A 299 5.67 -10.13 28.83
N SER A 300 6.16 -10.01 30.07
CA SER A 300 6.02 -11.04 31.10
C SER A 300 4.56 -11.21 31.54
N ARG A 301 4.24 -12.34 32.20
CA ARG A 301 2.93 -12.54 32.83
C ARG A 301 2.62 -11.48 33.88
N GLU A 302 3.63 -10.87 34.50
CA GLU A 302 3.45 -9.80 35.48
C GLU A 302 3.04 -8.50 34.78
N ARG A 303 3.72 -8.14 33.70
CA ARG A 303 3.38 -6.95 32.91
C ARG A 303 1.98 -7.02 32.30
N LEU A 304 1.54 -8.20 31.85
CA LEU A 304 0.16 -8.40 31.39
C LEU A 304 -0.88 -8.18 32.50
N ARG A 305 -0.58 -8.57 33.75
CA ARG A 305 -1.47 -8.32 34.89
C ARG A 305 -1.54 -6.85 35.28
N ASP A 306 -0.46 -6.11 35.11
CA ASP A 306 -0.47 -4.67 35.38
C ASP A 306 -1.25 -3.92 34.30
N LEU A 307 -1.13 -4.34 33.03
CA LEU A 307 -1.97 -3.84 31.94
C LEU A 307 -3.46 -4.15 32.17
N GLU A 308 -3.78 -5.31 32.75
CA GLU A 308 -5.16 -5.71 33.08
C GLU A 308 -5.85 -4.75 34.04
N LYS A 309 -5.08 -4.16 34.96
CA LYS A 309 -5.60 -3.17 35.92
C LYS A 309 -5.78 -1.79 35.31
N GLN A 310 -5.10 -1.49 34.20
CA GLN A 310 -5.04 -0.17 33.58
C GLN A 310 -5.99 -0.03 32.39
N GLN A 311 -6.37 -1.12 31.74
CA GLN A 311 -7.27 -1.09 30.59
C GLN A 311 -8.73 -0.79 30.98
N PRO A 312 -9.55 -0.25 30.05
CA PRO A 312 -10.99 -0.07 30.26
C PRO A 312 -11.74 -1.38 30.57
N LEU A 313 -12.84 -1.30 31.33
CA LEU A 313 -13.79 -2.41 31.43
C LEU A 313 -14.28 -2.74 30.01
N ASP A 314 -14.16 -4.00 29.60
CA ASP A 314 -14.48 -4.55 28.26
C ASP A 314 -13.41 -4.35 27.15
N SER A 315 -12.22 -3.87 27.49
CA SER A 315 -11.11 -3.82 26.53
C SER A 315 -10.67 -5.22 26.06
N LYS A 316 -10.35 -5.34 24.77
CA LYS A 316 -9.73 -6.54 24.18
C LYS A 316 -8.21 -6.42 24.07
N LEU A 317 -7.61 -5.40 24.68
CA LEU A 317 -6.20 -5.07 24.53
C LEU A 317 -5.29 -6.25 24.94
N ILE A 318 -5.54 -6.87 26.09
CA ILE A 318 -4.79 -8.06 26.52
C ILE A 318 -4.89 -9.21 25.51
N LEU A 319 -6.11 -9.49 25.03
CA LEU A 319 -6.33 -10.56 24.05
C LEU A 319 -5.57 -10.27 22.75
N ARG A 320 -5.52 -9.01 22.30
CA ARG A 320 -4.75 -8.62 21.11
C ARG A 320 -3.24 -8.75 21.35
N VAL A 321 -2.73 -8.40 22.53
CA VAL A 321 -1.32 -8.60 22.91
C VAL A 321 -0.97 -10.09 22.92
N GLU A 322 -1.81 -10.93 23.52
CA GLU A 322 -1.61 -12.39 23.54
C GLU A 322 -1.67 -13.00 22.14
N ALA A 323 -2.63 -12.57 21.30
CA ALA A 323 -2.73 -12.98 19.91
C ALA A 323 -1.47 -12.57 19.12
N MET A 324 -0.99 -11.34 19.29
CA MET A 324 0.23 -10.87 18.64
C MET A 324 1.45 -11.68 19.10
N ARG A 325 1.54 -12.03 20.38
CA ARG A 325 2.61 -12.92 20.88
C ARG A 325 2.57 -14.30 20.25
N GLU A 326 1.38 -14.89 20.12
CA GLU A 326 1.24 -16.22 19.50
C GLU A 326 1.54 -16.15 18.00
N LEU A 327 1.12 -15.08 17.31
CA LEU A 327 1.51 -14.82 15.93
C LEU A 327 3.04 -14.71 15.82
N CYS A 328 3.70 -13.85 16.60
CA CYS A 328 5.16 -13.70 16.57
C CYS A 328 5.92 -14.98 16.93
N LYS A 329 5.36 -15.80 17.83
CA LYS A 329 5.96 -17.10 18.19
C LYS A 329 5.86 -18.12 17.06
N ASN A 330 4.78 -18.09 16.29
CA ASN A 330 4.60 -18.94 15.12
C ASN A 330 5.16 -18.31 13.84
N TYR A 331 5.47 -17.01 13.86
CA TYR A 331 6.07 -16.26 12.76
C TYR A 331 7.52 -16.71 12.60
N GLY A 332 7.77 -17.49 11.55
CA GLY A 332 9.05 -18.17 11.31
C GLY A 332 9.01 -19.68 11.54
N ILE A 333 7.92 -20.24 12.07
CA ILE A 333 7.69 -21.70 12.07
C ILE A 333 6.96 -22.05 10.76
N GLU A 334 7.58 -21.76 9.62
CA GLU A 334 7.14 -22.37 8.37
C GLU A 334 7.49 -23.85 8.42
N LYS A 335 6.51 -24.74 8.26
CA LYS A 335 6.83 -26.17 8.15
C LYS A 335 7.55 -26.41 6.83
N LEU A 336 8.69 -27.09 6.89
CA LEU A 336 9.36 -27.58 5.68
C LEU A 336 8.38 -28.44 4.89
N LYS A 337 8.28 -28.16 3.60
CA LYS A 337 7.49 -28.92 2.65
C LYS A 337 8.40 -29.97 1.99
N PRO A 338 7.83 -31.11 1.58
CA PRO A 338 8.55 -32.02 0.70
C PRO A 338 9.09 -31.25 -0.50
N GLN A 339 10.39 -31.40 -0.78
CA GLN A 339 11.18 -30.70 -1.81
C GLN A 339 11.98 -29.46 -1.37
N ASP A 340 11.74 -28.90 -0.18
CA ASP A 340 12.56 -27.80 0.34
C ASP A 340 14.02 -28.25 0.53
N GLN A 341 14.98 -27.33 0.39
CA GLN A 341 16.41 -27.60 0.54
C GLN A 341 17.06 -26.53 1.42
N PHE A 342 18.02 -26.96 2.24
CA PHE A 342 18.94 -26.05 2.88
C PHE A 342 20.14 -25.81 1.97
N SER A 343 20.50 -24.55 1.73
CA SER A 343 21.67 -24.20 0.91
C SER A 343 22.92 -23.95 1.77
N SER A 344 22.74 -23.77 3.08
CA SER A 344 23.80 -23.51 4.04
C SER A 344 23.40 -23.90 5.47
N SER A 345 24.39 -24.03 6.36
CA SER A 345 24.19 -24.17 7.80
C SER A 345 23.41 -22.98 8.41
N ARG A 346 23.55 -21.79 7.83
CA ARG A 346 22.82 -20.59 8.21
C ARG A 346 21.33 -20.73 7.95
N ASP A 347 20.94 -21.38 6.85
CA ASP A 347 19.52 -21.62 6.54
C ASP A 347 18.90 -22.57 7.57
N ILE A 348 19.65 -23.61 7.97
CA ILE A 348 19.26 -24.54 9.02
C ILE A 348 19.06 -23.77 10.34
N PHE A 349 20.05 -22.97 10.74
CA PHE A 349 19.92 -22.15 11.95
C PHE A 349 18.70 -21.23 11.88
N ASN A 350 18.52 -20.48 10.80
CA ASN A 350 17.41 -19.53 10.65
C ASN A 350 16.05 -20.22 10.80
N HIS A 351 15.92 -21.44 10.29
CA HIS A 351 14.70 -22.25 10.40
C HIS A 351 14.47 -22.73 11.83
N PHE A 352 15.47 -23.35 12.46
CA PHE A 352 15.31 -24.01 13.76
C PHE A 352 15.47 -23.06 14.96
N HIS A 353 16.01 -21.85 14.76
CA HIS A 353 16.32 -20.90 15.84
C HIS A 353 15.10 -20.55 16.69
N GLN A 354 13.97 -20.22 16.08
CA GLN A 354 12.75 -19.85 16.83
C GLN A 354 12.18 -21.03 17.62
N GLN A 355 12.26 -22.25 17.05
CA GLN A 355 11.78 -23.47 17.69
C GLN A 355 12.66 -23.89 18.88
N LEU A 356 13.97 -23.73 18.75
CA LEU A 356 14.97 -24.37 19.62
C LEU A 356 15.65 -23.43 20.63
N SER A 357 15.95 -22.18 20.26
CA SER A 357 16.77 -21.26 21.09
C SER A 357 16.19 -20.96 22.49
N ARG A 358 14.87 -21.05 22.66
CA ARG A 358 14.18 -20.74 23.93
C ARG A 358 13.82 -21.99 24.75
N LYS A 359 14.23 -23.18 24.31
CA LYS A 359 13.93 -24.43 25.00
C LYS A 359 14.81 -24.54 26.25
N LYS A 360 14.17 -24.80 27.40
CA LYS A 360 14.87 -24.97 28.70
C LYS A 360 15.51 -26.35 28.86
N GLN A 361 15.27 -27.26 27.93
CA GLN A 361 15.83 -28.60 27.89
C GLN A 361 16.49 -28.78 26.53
N GLU A 362 17.57 -29.56 26.49
CA GLU A 362 18.18 -30.01 25.24
C GLU A 362 17.19 -30.89 24.47
N GLN A 363 17.03 -30.59 23.20
CA GLN A 363 16.22 -31.36 22.26
C GLN A 363 17.11 -31.69 21.07
N PHE A 364 17.25 -32.98 20.77
CA PHE A 364 18.01 -33.47 19.63
C PHE A 364 17.04 -33.90 18.54
N ILE A 365 17.17 -33.26 17.38
CA ILE A 365 16.35 -33.41 16.20
C ILE A 365 17.22 -33.94 15.06
N ILE A 366 16.62 -34.73 14.18
CA ILE A 366 17.22 -35.05 12.88
C ILE A 366 16.34 -34.57 11.76
N VAL A 367 16.97 -34.06 10.70
CA VAL A 367 16.33 -33.77 9.43
C VAL A 367 16.75 -34.82 8.43
N LEU A 368 15.76 -35.47 7.82
CA LEU A 368 15.93 -36.55 6.86
C LEU A 368 15.81 -36.01 5.44
N LEU A 369 16.74 -36.41 4.58
CA LEU A 369 16.89 -35.84 3.23
C LEU A 369 16.86 -36.93 2.16
N ASP A 370 16.38 -36.57 0.97
CA ASP A 370 16.42 -37.44 -0.22
C ASP A 370 17.77 -37.35 -0.96
N ASN A 371 17.91 -38.12 -2.05
CA ASN A 371 19.16 -38.18 -2.85
C ASN A 371 19.56 -36.83 -3.49
N LYS A 372 18.67 -35.83 -3.53
CA LYS A 372 18.94 -34.47 -4.00
C LYS A 372 19.03 -33.48 -2.82
N HIS A 373 19.21 -33.99 -1.60
CA HIS A 373 19.24 -33.24 -0.35
C HIS A 373 17.97 -32.43 -0.10
N ARG A 374 16.83 -32.92 -0.58
CA ARG A 374 15.51 -32.32 -0.31
C ARG A 374 14.93 -32.89 0.98
N TYR A 375 14.28 -32.04 1.74
CA TYR A 375 13.57 -32.39 2.96
C TYR A 375 12.55 -33.51 2.74
N LEU A 376 12.63 -34.53 3.60
CA LEU A 376 11.65 -35.62 3.70
C LEU A 376 10.84 -35.51 5.00
N ALA A 377 11.53 -35.41 6.14
CA ALA A 377 10.92 -35.41 7.47
C ALA A 377 11.86 -34.79 8.52
N GLU A 378 11.27 -34.38 9.64
CA GLU A 378 11.93 -33.89 10.85
C GLU A 378 11.48 -34.77 12.01
N GLU A 379 12.43 -35.27 12.81
CA GLU A 379 12.15 -36.24 13.86
C GLU A 379 12.83 -35.87 15.18
N ASP A 380 12.02 -35.85 16.25
CA ASP A 380 12.48 -35.63 17.63
C ASP A 380 13.10 -36.93 18.18
N VAL A 381 14.43 -37.03 18.13
CA VAL A 381 15.14 -38.24 18.59
C VAL A 381 15.17 -38.33 20.10
N SER A 382 15.44 -37.21 20.78
CA SER A 382 15.44 -37.19 22.25
C SER A 382 15.15 -35.81 22.82
N LYS A 383 14.51 -35.81 23.99
CA LYS A 383 14.27 -34.63 24.84
C LYS A 383 14.92 -34.89 26.19
N GLY A 384 15.92 -34.10 26.54
CA GLY A 384 16.67 -34.24 27.77
C GLY A 384 15.82 -34.00 29.02
N ILE A 385 16.19 -34.64 30.13
CA ILE A 385 15.48 -34.47 31.41
C ILE A 385 15.93 -33.18 32.13
N LEU A 386 17.20 -32.77 31.96
CA LEU A 386 17.69 -31.46 32.41
C LEU A 386 18.92 -30.93 31.63
N ASN A 387 20.00 -31.73 31.41
CA ASN A 387 21.27 -31.26 30.79
C ASN A 387 21.99 -32.29 29.89
N LYS A 388 21.33 -33.39 29.49
CA LYS A 388 21.90 -34.40 28.57
C LYS A 388 20.80 -35.09 27.79
N SER A 389 20.92 -35.11 26.47
CA SER A 389 20.10 -35.93 25.60
C SER A 389 20.78 -37.28 25.35
N LEU A 390 20.14 -38.40 25.74
CA LEU A 390 20.65 -39.74 25.43
C LEU A 390 20.35 -40.06 23.97
N VAL A 391 21.20 -39.60 23.06
CA VAL A 391 21.11 -39.93 21.64
C VAL A 391 21.73 -41.30 21.43
N HIS A 392 20.96 -42.23 20.86
CA HIS A 392 21.48 -43.55 20.51
C HIS A 392 21.40 -43.72 18.99
N PRO A 393 22.50 -44.13 18.30
CA PRO A 393 22.49 -44.26 16.84
C PRO A 393 21.36 -45.13 16.30
N ARG A 394 20.94 -46.17 17.04
CA ARG A 394 19.77 -46.99 16.67
C ARG A 394 18.50 -46.16 16.47
N GLU A 395 18.20 -45.21 17.33
CA GLU A 395 16.97 -44.41 17.24
C GLU A 395 17.06 -43.43 16.06
N VAL A 396 18.24 -42.81 15.87
CA VAL A 396 18.52 -41.93 14.73
C VAL A 396 18.34 -42.67 13.40
N PHE A 397 19.02 -43.80 13.24
CA PHE A 397 19.04 -44.53 11.98
C PHE A 397 17.80 -45.40 11.76
N ALA A 398 17.07 -45.81 12.80
CA ALA A 398 15.77 -46.46 12.63
C ALA A 398 14.81 -45.54 11.87
N SER A 399 14.71 -44.28 12.31
CA SER A 399 13.86 -43.28 11.65
C SER A 399 14.35 -42.94 10.24
N ALA A 400 15.67 -42.77 10.06
CA ALA A 400 16.26 -42.52 8.74
C ALA A 400 15.95 -43.66 7.74
N ILE A 401 16.04 -44.91 8.18
CA ILE A 401 15.73 -46.09 7.37
C ILE A 401 14.24 -46.18 7.06
N GLU A 402 13.37 -45.94 8.05
CA GLU A 402 11.92 -45.96 7.89
C GLU A 402 11.46 -44.97 6.81
N HIS A 403 12.02 -43.77 6.82
CA HIS A 403 11.75 -42.72 5.83
C HIS A 403 12.51 -42.85 4.51
N ARG A 404 13.34 -43.90 4.36
CA ARG A 404 14.21 -44.11 3.19
C ARG A 404 15.10 -42.90 2.90
N ALA A 405 15.62 -42.29 3.95
CA ALA A 405 16.50 -41.14 3.85
C ALA A 405 17.80 -41.52 3.13
N ALA A 406 18.25 -40.66 2.22
CA ALA A 406 19.54 -40.76 1.57
C ALA A 406 20.66 -40.13 2.40
N ALA A 407 20.33 -39.17 3.25
CA ALA A 407 21.25 -38.50 4.16
C ALA A 407 20.47 -37.88 5.33
N LEU A 408 21.16 -37.47 6.39
CA LEU A 408 20.56 -36.76 7.52
C LEU A 408 21.42 -35.61 8.04
N ILE A 409 20.78 -34.66 8.72
CA ILE A 409 21.41 -33.57 9.46
C ILE A 409 20.98 -33.69 10.92
N CYS A 410 21.92 -33.56 11.84
CA CYS A 410 21.65 -33.52 13.28
C CYS A 410 21.53 -32.08 13.76
N ILE A 411 20.60 -31.80 14.68
CA ILE A 411 20.38 -30.46 15.23
C ILE A 411 20.05 -30.57 16.70
N HIS A 412 20.68 -29.77 17.56
CA HIS A 412 20.21 -29.63 18.94
C HIS A 412 20.43 -28.24 19.50
N ASN A 413 19.74 -27.91 20.60
CA ASN A 413 19.94 -26.66 21.32
C ASN A 413 20.77 -26.84 22.57
N HIS A 414 21.52 -25.80 22.93
CA HIS A 414 22.09 -25.65 24.27
C HIS A 414 21.23 -24.69 25.10
N PRO A 415 20.61 -25.13 26.22
CA PRO A 415 19.84 -24.24 27.09
C PRO A 415 20.66 -23.09 27.71
N SER A 416 21.99 -23.22 27.76
CA SER A 416 22.91 -22.15 28.16
C SER A 416 22.91 -20.97 27.17
N GLY A 417 22.52 -21.22 25.91
CA GLY A 417 22.57 -20.27 24.80
C GLY A 417 23.93 -20.18 24.11
N ASP A 418 24.96 -20.86 24.60
CA ASP A 418 26.29 -20.95 24.00
C ASP A 418 26.36 -22.18 23.08
N PRO A 419 26.55 -22.02 21.76
CA PRO A 419 26.58 -23.13 20.81
C PRO A 419 27.94 -23.86 20.75
N GLU A 420 28.91 -23.53 21.60
CA GLU A 420 30.20 -24.24 21.64
C GLU A 420 30.00 -25.75 21.90
N PRO A 421 30.55 -26.66 21.08
CA PRO A 421 30.31 -28.09 21.20
C PRO A 421 30.97 -28.68 22.43
N SER A 422 30.23 -29.50 23.17
CA SER A 422 30.77 -30.27 24.29
C SER A 422 31.56 -31.50 23.80
N GLN A 423 32.34 -32.10 24.70
CA GLN A 423 33.01 -33.37 24.43
C GLN A 423 32.03 -34.51 24.13
N GLU A 424 30.80 -34.43 24.64
CA GLU A 424 29.77 -35.42 24.33
C GLU A 424 29.24 -35.20 22.90
N ASP A 425 29.06 -33.94 22.49
CA ASP A 425 28.61 -33.59 21.14
C ASP A 425 29.62 -34.08 20.09
N LEU A 426 30.92 -33.96 20.35
CA LEU A 426 31.96 -34.50 19.48
C LEU A 426 31.84 -36.03 19.36
N ARG A 427 31.77 -36.74 20.49
CA ARG A 427 31.70 -38.21 20.53
C ARG A 427 30.43 -38.77 19.89
N ILE A 428 29.28 -38.14 20.14
CA ILE A 428 28.01 -38.59 19.55
C ILE A 428 28.06 -38.39 18.04
N THR A 429 28.60 -37.26 17.56
CA THR A 429 28.71 -36.95 16.13
C THR A 429 29.62 -37.95 15.42
N GLU A 430 30.83 -38.16 15.95
CA GLU A 430 31.78 -39.15 15.42
C GLU A 430 31.11 -40.53 15.28
N ARG A 431 30.42 -40.98 16.32
CA ARG A 431 29.73 -42.27 16.31
C ARG A 431 28.57 -42.32 15.31
N LEU A 432 27.80 -41.24 15.17
CA LEU A 432 26.72 -41.17 14.18
C LEU A 432 27.27 -41.18 12.75
N VAL A 433 28.39 -40.51 12.50
CA VAL A 433 29.07 -40.50 11.20
C VAL A 433 29.60 -41.89 10.85
N GLU A 434 30.23 -42.59 11.79
CA GLU A 434 30.68 -43.97 11.59
C GLU A 434 29.53 -44.90 11.22
N VAL A 435 28.41 -44.83 11.97
CA VAL A 435 27.23 -45.64 11.67
C VAL A 435 26.63 -45.25 10.32
N GLY A 436 26.53 -43.96 10.02
CA GLY A 436 26.02 -43.46 8.75
C GLY A 436 26.81 -43.97 7.55
N LYS A 437 28.14 -44.02 7.66
CA LYS A 437 29.02 -44.65 6.66
C LYS A 437 28.73 -46.15 6.51
N LEU A 438 28.50 -46.87 7.60
CA LEU A 438 28.21 -48.31 7.58
C LEU A 438 26.84 -48.65 6.96
N VAL A 439 25.80 -47.87 7.28
CA VAL A 439 24.43 -48.12 6.77
C VAL A 439 24.16 -47.47 5.40
N GLY A 440 25.07 -46.62 4.91
CA GLY A 440 24.92 -45.92 3.64
C GLY A 440 24.00 -44.69 3.70
N ILE A 441 23.85 -44.08 4.88
CA ILE A 441 23.08 -42.84 5.11
C ILE A 441 24.03 -41.84 5.79
N PRO A 442 24.76 -41.00 5.03
CA PRO A 442 25.71 -40.04 5.60
C PRO A 442 25.04 -38.98 6.48
N VAL A 443 25.75 -38.58 7.52
CA VAL A 443 25.45 -37.37 8.32
C VAL A 443 26.13 -36.20 7.61
N LEU A 444 25.34 -35.26 7.09
CA LEU A 444 25.87 -34.13 6.31
C LEU A 444 26.36 -32.98 7.18
N ASP A 445 25.67 -32.73 8.29
CA ASP A 445 26.05 -31.70 9.25
C ASP A 445 25.49 -32.05 10.64
N HIS A 446 26.08 -31.40 11.66
CA HIS A 446 25.55 -31.32 13.01
C HIS A 446 25.55 -29.87 13.46
N VAL A 447 24.35 -29.30 13.66
CA VAL A 447 24.15 -27.89 13.99
C VAL A 447 23.71 -27.71 15.44
N ILE A 448 24.51 -27.00 16.23
CA ILE A 448 24.18 -26.61 17.61
C ILE A 448 23.59 -25.20 17.61
N VAL A 449 22.36 -25.06 18.09
CA VAL A 449 21.60 -23.80 18.14
C VAL A 449 21.73 -23.13 19.51
N GLY A 450 22.31 -21.93 19.53
CA GLY A 450 22.39 -21.05 20.70
C GLY A 450 21.35 -19.93 20.70
N ASN A 451 21.58 -18.90 21.53
CA ASN A 451 20.64 -17.77 21.69
C ASN A 451 20.60 -16.85 20.47
N GLU A 452 21.77 -16.47 19.93
CA GLU A 452 21.89 -15.56 18.77
C GLU A 452 22.93 -16.06 17.74
N SER A 453 23.50 -17.24 17.99
CA SER A 453 24.55 -17.86 17.18
C SER A 453 24.33 -19.37 17.10
N TYR A 454 25.11 -20.01 16.23
CA TYR A 454 25.13 -21.45 16.05
C TYR A 454 26.53 -21.95 15.72
N THR A 455 26.73 -23.25 15.89
CA THR A 455 27.92 -23.97 15.45
C THR A 455 27.49 -25.02 14.45
N SER A 456 28.14 -25.08 13.29
CA SER A 456 28.03 -26.17 12.33
C SER A 456 29.33 -26.96 12.35
N PHE A 457 29.23 -28.28 12.53
CA PHE A 457 30.41 -29.15 12.52
C PHE A 457 31.02 -29.22 11.13
N ALA A 458 30.19 -29.19 10.07
CA ALA A 458 30.68 -29.18 8.69
C ALA A 458 31.48 -27.91 8.39
N ASP A 459 30.97 -26.74 8.78
CA ASP A 459 31.66 -25.45 8.57
C ASP A 459 32.98 -25.35 9.35
N GLN A 460 33.03 -25.96 10.54
CA GLN A 460 34.24 -25.98 11.39
C GLN A 460 35.24 -27.07 11.00
N GLY A 461 34.92 -27.94 10.03
CA GLY A 461 35.80 -29.05 9.62
C GLY A 461 35.90 -30.17 10.67
N LEU A 462 34.85 -30.35 11.47
CA LEU A 462 34.74 -31.38 12.52
C LEU A 462 34.06 -32.67 12.03
N LEU A 463 33.71 -32.76 10.74
CA LEU A 463 32.99 -33.87 10.10
C LEU A 463 33.79 -34.58 9.00
#